data_AF-A0A0T6B8R8-F1
#
_entry.id   AF-A0A0T6B8R8-F1
#
_cell.length_a   1.000
_cell.length_b   1.000
_cell.length_c   1.000
_cell.angle_alpha   90.00
_cell.angle_beta   90.00
_cell.angle_gamma   90.00
#
_symmetry.space_group_name_H-M   'P 1'
#
loop_
_entity.id
_entity.type
_entity.pdbx_description
1 polymer ?
#
loop_
_entity_poly.entity_id
_entity_poly.type
_entity_poly.pdbx_seq_one_letter_code
_entity_poly.pdbx_strand_id
1 'polypeptide(L)'
;PEHSIDLINVAFQKGSNYNTPDRKTGLESYEELKKLRPDRTWNFLEINVTIEELEEQRKKRIRHLIHPLNSILDDSLGCALWFASRGNTGEYETPARVLLVGMGADELFGGYTRHRAALKKSGWLGLHNSLNEDWQNIPHRNLARDDRVVSDHGRQLRTPYLDENVVEYVRNLNCWEKTYPSDKLPAGVGDKILLRALAYYLGLRGSTTFKKRALQFGSRIANNKENGHDVSPRL
;
A
#
# COMPACT_ATOMS: atom_id res chain seq x y z
N PRO A 1 -25.69 6.35 -5.38
CA PRO A 1 -25.00 5.93 -4.13
C PRO A 1 -24.74 7.14 -3.24
N GLU A 2 -25.43 7.26 -2.11
CA GLU A 2 -25.63 8.55 -1.41
C GLU A 2 -24.38 9.11 -0.71
N HIS A 3 -23.36 8.29 -0.44
CA HIS A 3 -22.16 8.72 0.26
C HIS A 3 -20.97 8.96 -0.69
N SER A 4 -20.18 10.00 -0.45
CA SER A 4 -18.90 10.19 -1.16
C SER A 4 -17.87 9.14 -0.75
N ILE A 5 -16.86 8.93 -1.60
CA ILE A 5 -15.67 8.15 -1.25
C ILE A 5 -14.44 9.05 -1.33
N ASP A 6 -13.75 9.16 -0.21
CA ASP A 6 -12.51 9.94 -0.09
C ASP A 6 -11.30 9.04 -0.36
N LEU A 7 -10.59 9.34 -1.44
CA LEU A 7 -9.38 8.66 -1.90
C LEU A 7 -8.17 9.46 -1.41
N ILE A 8 -7.51 8.96 -0.37
CA ILE A 8 -6.41 9.67 0.28
C ILE A 8 -5.08 9.34 -0.40
N ASN A 9 -4.32 10.37 -0.80
CA ASN A 9 -2.98 10.23 -1.34
C ASN A 9 -1.98 11.07 -0.55
N VAL A 10 -0.95 10.42 0.01
CA VAL A 10 0.13 11.08 0.75
C VAL A 10 1.37 11.28 -0.13
N ALA A 11 1.95 12.48 -0.05
CA ALA A 11 3.15 12.88 -0.77
C ALA A 11 4.11 13.63 0.15
N PHE A 12 5.38 13.20 0.15
CA PHE A 12 6.44 13.85 0.91
C PHE A 12 7.25 14.79 0.01
N GLN A 13 7.55 15.96 0.55
CA GLN A 13 8.21 17.03 -0.17
C GLN A 13 9.59 16.60 -0.71
N LYS A 14 9.85 16.94 -1.98
CA LYS A 14 11.20 16.88 -2.57
C LYS A 14 11.47 18.15 -3.36
N GLY A 15 12.27 19.06 -2.81
CA GLY A 15 12.35 20.44 -3.30
C GLY A 15 11.03 21.17 -3.02
N SER A 16 10.42 21.76 -4.04
CA SER A 16 9.14 22.48 -3.94
C SER A 16 7.93 21.71 -4.50
N ASN A 17 8.05 20.40 -4.79
CA ASN A 17 6.98 19.63 -5.45
C ASN A 17 6.53 18.39 -4.67
N TYR A 18 5.23 18.09 -4.83
CA TYR A 18 4.53 16.90 -4.32
C TYR A 18 4.07 15.97 -5.45
N ASN A 19 4.62 16.15 -6.66
CA ASN A 19 4.27 15.36 -7.83
C ASN A 19 4.97 13.98 -7.78
N THR A 20 4.58 13.16 -6.81
CA THR A 20 5.15 11.84 -6.54
C THR A 20 4.66 10.81 -7.55
N PRO A 21 5.37 9.68 -7.73
CA PRO A 21 4.88 8.60 -8.58
C PRO A 21 3.48 8.10 -8.21
N ASP A 22 3.19 7.93 -6.92
CA ASP A 22 1.86 7.48 -6.47
C ASP A 22 0.80 8.55 -6.68
N ARG A 23 1.15 9.84 -6.59
CA ARG A 23 0.22 10.93 -6.93
C ARG A 23 -0.22 10.84 -8.39
N LYS A 24 0.73 10.61 -9.31
CA LYS A 24 0.45 10.49 -10.75
C LYS A 24 -0.48 9.31 -11.05
N THR A 25 -0.11 8.10 -10.61
CA THR A 25 -0.92 6.91 -10.87
C THR A 25 -2.24 6.93 -10.09
N GLY A 26 -2.28 7.60 -8.93
CA GLY A 26 -3.49 7.85 -8.16
C GLY A 26 -4.49 8.73 -8.92
N LEU A 27 -4.03 9.84 -9.51
CA LEU A 27 -4.86 10.70 -10.36
C LEU A 27 -5.37 9.98 -11.61
N GLU A 28 -4.51 9.19 -12.27
CA GLU A 28 -4.94 8.36 -13.42
C GLU A 28 -6.04 7.35 -13.02
N SER A 29 -5.90 6.68 -11.87
CA SER A 29 -6.90 5.74 -11.36
C SER A 29 -8.19 6.45 -10.91
N TYR A 30 -8.07 7.67 -10.37
CA TYR A 30 -9.20 8.51 -9.99
C TYR A 30 -10.05 8.89 -11.21
N GLU A 31 -9.43 9.31 -12.32
CA GLU A 31 -10.13 9.57 -13.57
C GLU A 31 -10.84 8.33 -14.11
N GLU A 32 -10.23 7.16 -13.97
CA GLU A 32 -10.84 5.88 -14.34
C GLU A 32 -12.07 5.54 -13.47
N LEU A 33 -11.99 5.74 -12.14
CA LEU A 33 -13.10 5.52 -11.21
C LEU A 33 -14.30 6.42 -11.52
N LYS A 34 -14.06 7.71 -11.81
CA LYS A 34 -15.12 8.65 -12.21
C LYS A 34 -15.85 8.19 -13.48
N LYS A 35 -15.11 7.70 -14.48
CA LYS A 35 -15.72 7.16 -15.71
C LYS A 35 -16.50 5.88 -15.44
N LEU A 36 -15.99 5.01 -14.57
CA LEU A 36 -16.59 3.71 -14.27
C LEU A 36 -17.85 3.81 -13.39
N ARG A 37 -17.92 4.84 -12.54
CA ARG A 37 -19.04 5.11 -11.63
C ARG A 37 -19.31 6.63 -11.58
N PRO A 38 -19.93 7.20 -12.63
CA PRO A 38 -20.17 8.64 -12.73
C PRO A 38 -21.16 9.16 -11.67
N ASP A 39 -22.10 8.32 -11.23
CA ASP A 39 -23.10 8.69 -10.21
C ASP A 39 -22.56 8.64 -8.77
N ARG A 40 -21.25 8.44 -8.59
CA ARG A 40 -20.58 8.46 -7.28
C ARG A 40 -19.74 9.73 -7.18
N THR A 41 -19.90 10.43 -6.07
CA THR A 41 -18.97 11.49 -5.67
C THR A 41 -17.65 10.88 -5.19
N TRP A 42 -16.58 11.14 -5.93
CA TRP A 42 -15.22 10.74 -5.59
C TRP A 42 -14.42 11.98 -5.20
N ASN A 43 -13.77 11.97 -4.04
CA ASN A 43 -12.92 13.08 -3.60
C ASN A 43 -11.48 12.59 -3.57
N PHE A 44 -10.57 13.26 -4.30
CA PHE A 44 -9.16 12.93 -4.26
C PHE A 44 -8.44 13.86 -3.28
N LEU A 45 -8.09 13.33 -2.10
CA LEU A 45 -7.50 14.12 -1.01
C LEU A 45 -5.97 14.08 -1.08
N GLU A 46 -5.40 15.26 -1.30
CA GLU A 46 -3.98 15.46 -1.47
C GLU A 46 -3.30 15.83 -0.15
N ILE A 47 -2.72 14.84 0.53
CA ILE A 47 -1.98 15.05 1.78
C ILE A 47 -0.52 15.32 1.43
N ASN A 48 -0.15 16.60 1.47
CA ASN A 48 1.21 17.07 1.23
C ASN A 48 1.90 17.29 2.59
N VAL A 49 3.09 16.71 2.76
CA VAL A 49 3.84 16.72 4.02
C VAL A 49 5.22 17.34 3.80
N THR A 50 5.52 18.42 4.52
CA THR A 50 6.82 19.09 4.45
C THR A 50 7.89 18.28 5.19
N ILE A 51 9.16 18.60 4.94
CA ILE A 51 10.27 17.96 5.66
C ILE A 51 10.19 18.26 7.15
N GLU A 52 9.89 19.52 7.50
CA GLU A 52 9.81 20.00 8.88
C GLU A 52 8.65 19.32 9.62
N GLU A 53 7.48 19.23 9.00
CA GLU A 53 6.31 18.55 9.57
C GLU A 53 6.61 17.06 9.82
N LEU A 54 7.23 16.40 8.83
CA LEU A 54 7.62 15.01 8.93
C LEU A 54 8.60 14.77 10.10
N GLU A 55 9.62 15.60 10.24
CA GLU A 55 10.61 15.49 11.32
C GLU A 55 9.98 15.73 12.70
N GLU A 56 9.14 16.77 12.81
CA GLU A 56 8.47 17.12 14.05
C GLU A 56 7.54 15.99 14.52
N GLN A 57 6.60 15.57 13.67
CA GLN A 57 5.61 14.56 14.05
C GLN A 57 6.25 13.19 14.27
N ARG A 58 7.30 12.86 13.51
CA ARG A 58 8.05 11.62 13.72
C ARG A 58 8.66 11.55 15.11
N LYS A 59 9.35 12.62 15.53
CA LYS A 59 9.98 12.71 16.84
C LYS A 59 8.96 12.79 17.98
N LYS A 60 7.88 13.54 17.79
CA LYS A 60 6.89 13.83 18.83
C LYS A 60 5.91 12.68 19.07
N ARG A 61 5.50 11.98 18.01
CA ARG A 61 4.35 11.06 18.03
C ARG A 61 4.66 9.71 17.38
N ILE A 62 5.01 9.72 16.09
CA ILE A 62 4.96 8.51 15.24
C ILE A 62 5.95 7.43 15.72
N ARG A 63 7.15 7.82 16.16
CA ARG A 63 8.14 6.84 16.66
C ARG A 63 7.62 5.96 17.80
N HIS A 64 6.79 6.53 18.67
CA HIS A 64 6.20 5.83 19.82
C HIS A 64 5.11 4.84 19.38
N LEU A 65 4.43 5.13 18.27
CA LEU A 65 3.43 4.25 17.67
C LEU A 65 4.07 3.09 16.89
N ILE A 66 5.27 3.32 16.32
CA ILE A 66 5.98 2.30 15.53
C ILE A 66 6.68 1.27 16.44
N HIS A 67 7.29 1.71 17.54
CA HIS A 67 7.94 0.84 18.54
C HIS A 67 7.06 -0.38 18.88
N PRO A 68 7.56 -1.62 19.02
CA PRO A 68 8.97 -2.00 19.14
C PRO A 68 9.70 -2.18 17.81
N LEU A 69 9.01 -1.99 16.69
CA LEU A 69 9.67 -2.00 15.39
C LEU A 69 10.62 -0.80 15.29
N ASN A 70 11.77 -1.01 14.66
CA ASN A 70 12.84 -0.02 14.65
C ASN A 70 13.58 0.07 13.31
N SER A 71 13.09 -0.57 12.24
CA SER A 71 13.77 -0.52 10.94
C SER A 71 13.45 0.75 10.16
N ILE A 72 14.29 1.08 9.18
CA ILE A 72 14.06 2.18 8.23
C ILE A 72 12.77 1.97 7.43
N LEU A 73 12.43 0.71 7.12
CA LEU A 73 11.18 0.35 6.45
C LEU A 73 9.97 0.64 7.35
N ASP A 74 10.06 0.30 8.63
CA ASP A 74 8.98 0.53 9.60
C ASP A 74 8.72 2.02 9.82
N ASP A 75 9.80 2.80 9.93
CA ASP A 75 9.78 4.27 9.97
C ASP A 75 9.04 4.84 8.76
N SER A 76 9.46 4.42 7.56
CA SER A 76 8.93 4.95 6.30
C SER A 76 7.46 4.59 6.09
N LEU A 77 7.08 3.33 6.33
CA LEU A 77 5.69 2.87 6.17
C LEU A 77 4.78 3.46 7.24
N GLY A 78 5.22 3.46 8.50
CA GLY A 78 4.47 4.02 9.62
C GLY A 78 4.21 5.51 9.46
N CYS A 79 5.23 6.29 9.07
CA CYS A 79 5.05 7.71 8.78
C CYS A 79 4.08 7.93 7.61
N ALA A 80 4.27 7.25 6.48
CA ALA A 80 3.38 7.39 5.32
C ALA A 80 1.92 7.11 5.67
N LEU A 81 1.66 6.02 6.40
CA LEU A 81 0.32 5.63 6.78
C LEU A 81 -0.28 6.55 7.85
N TRP A 82 0.50 6.99 8.85
CA TRP A 82 0.05 7.96 9.86
C TRP A 82 -0.44 9.24 9.19
N PHE A 83 0.40 9.86 8.36
CA PHE A 83 0.04 11.09 7.64
C PHE A 83 -1.16 10.88 6.72
N ALA A 84 -1.24 9.76 5.98
CA ALA A 84 -2.42 9.45 5.19
C ALA A 84 -3.69 9.38 6.07
N SER A 85 -3.60 8.69 7.20
CA SER A 85 -4.73 8.50 8.10
C SER A 85 -5.18 9.76 8.84
N ARG A 86 -4.42 10.88 8.78
CA ARG A 86 -4.88 12.18 9.30
C ARG A 86 -6.14 12.66 8.56
N GLY A 87 -6.28 12.30 7.28
CA GLY A 87 -7.48 12.57 6.47
C GLY A 87 -7.80 14.05 6.30
N ASN A 88 -6.82 14.93 6.49
CA ASN A 88 -6.97 16.38 6.48
C ASN A 88 -5.94 17.00 5.53
N THR A 89 -6.40 17.82 4.59
CA THR A 89 -5.58 18.52 3.58
C THR A 89 -5.27 19.98 3.95
N GLY A 90 -5.78 20.47 5.07
CA GLY A 90 -5.82 21.88 5.48
C GLY A 90 -7.10 22.58 5.05
N GLU A 91 -7.63 22.25 3.87
CA GLU A 91 -8.87 22.84 3.32
C GLU A 91 -10.09 21.94 3.56
N TYR A 92 -9.87 20.62 3.67
CA TYR A 92 -10.92 19.64 3.88
C TYR A 92 -10.45 18.58 4.87
N GLU A 93 -11.36 18.19 5.76
CA GLU A 93 -11.19 17.06 6.67
C GLU A 93 -12.25 15.99 6.38
N THR A 94 -11.80 14.77 6.10
CA THR A 94 -12.72 13.65 5.88
C THR A 94 -13.49 13.29 7.15
N PRO A 95 -14.83 13.19 7.08
CA PRO A 95 -15.63 12.69 8.20
C PRO A 95 -15.48 11.17 8.37
N ALA A 96 -14.83 10.47 7.43
CA ALA A 96 -14.70 9.02 7.45
C ALA A 96 -13.87 8.56 8.65
N ARG A 97 -14.48 7.67 9.45
CA ARG A 97 -13.84 7.01 10.60
C ARG A 97 -13.28 5.64 10.26
N VAL A 98 -13.50 5.15 9.05
CA VAL A 98 -13.00 3.86 8.57
C VAL A 98 -12.04 4.11 7.41
N LEU A 99 -10.82 3.60 7.52
CA LEU A 99 -9.81 3.66 6.48
C LEU A 99 -9.62 2.28 5.86
N LEU A 100 -9.98 2.13 4.59
CA LEU A 100 -9.74 0.91 3.82
C LEU A 100 -8.32 0.93 3.25
N VAL A 101 -7.51 -0.10 3.53
CA VAL A 101 -6.16 -0.24 2.97
C VAL A 101 -5.99 -1.57 2.26
N GLY A 102 -5.18 -1.58 1.20
CA GLY A 102 -4.92 -2.74 0.35
C GLY A 102 -3.91 -3.75 0.93
N MET A 103 -3.64 -3.72 2.24
CA MET A 103 -2.69 -4.63 2.88
C MET A 103 -3.17 -6.09 2.80
N GLY A 104 -2.23 -7.01 2.61
CA GLY A 104 -2.50 -8.43 2.38
C GLY A 104 -2.57 -8.82 0.90
N ALA A 105 -2.81 -7.86 0.00
CA ALA A 105 -2.92 -8.16 -1.43
C ALA A 105 -1.61 -8.69 -2.02
N ASP A 106 -0.46 -8.15 -1.63
CA ASP A 106 0.83 -8.55 -2.19
C ASP A 106 1.28 -9.91 -1.66
N GLU A 107 0.98 -10.22 -0.40
CA GLU A 107 1.27 -11.50 0.25
C GLU A 107 0.37 -12.63 -0.29
N LEU A 108 -0.92 -12.35 -0.51
CA LEU A 108 -1.86 -13.35 -1.02
C LEU A 108 -1.68 -13.62 -2.52
N PHE A 109 -1.51 -12.56 -3.32
CA PHE A 109 -1.51 -12.64 -4.80
C PHE A 109 -0.12 -12.51 -5.42
N GLY A 110 0.94 -12.51 -4.63
CA GLY A 110 2.30 -12.50 -5.13
C GLY A 110 2.71 -11.20 -5.83
N GLY A 111 2.73 -10.09 -5.10
CA GLY A 111 3.11 -8.77 -5.63
C GLY A 111 4.60 -8.41 -5.52
N TYR A 112 5.32 -8.95 -4.53
CA TYR A 112 6.71 -8.54 -4.28
C TYR A 112 7.71 -9.05 -5.32
N THR A 113 8.78 -8.28 -5.55
CA THR A 113 9.89 -8.65 -6.44
C THR A 113 10.60 -9.93 -5.98
N ARG A 114 10.62 -10.20 -4.67
CA ARG A 114 11.13 -11.48 -4.11
C ARG A 114 10.36 -12.69 -4.58
N HIS A 115 9.06 -12.57 -4.89
CA HIS A 115 8.27 -13.68 -5.44
C HIS A 115 8.73 -14.07 -6.85
N ARG A 116 9.06 -13.07 -7.68
CA ARG A 116 9.71 -13.28 -8.98
C ARG A 116 11.05 -13.99 -8.83
N ALA A 117 11.88 -13.52 -7.89
CA ALA A 117 13.17 -14.15 -7.60
C ALA A 117 13.01 -15.61 -7.10
N ALA A 118 12.02 -15.87 -6.23
CA ALA A 118 11.71 -17.19 -5.72
C ALA A 118 11.25 -18.16 -6.83
N LEU A 119 10.33 -17.71 -7.70
CA LEU A 119 9.88 -18.47 -8.87
C LEU A 119 11.05 -18.80 -9.79
N LYS A 120 11.93 -17.83 -10.07
CA LYS A 120 13.11 -18.01 -10.90
C LYS A 120 14.10 -19.02 -10.32
N LYS A 121 14.38 -18.90 -9.02
CA LYS A 121 15.41 -19.69 -8.33
C LYS A 121 14.97 -21.13 -8.07
N SER A 122 13.71 -21.33 -7.67
CA SER A 122 13.23 -22.58 -7.08
C SER A 122 11.86 -23.01 -7.58
N GLY A 123 11.41 -22.46 -8.72
CA GLY A 123 10.15 -22.82 -9.36
C GLY A 123 8.92 -22.52 -8.49
N TRP A 124 7.84 -23.22 -8.79
CA TRP A 124 6.55 -23.04 -8.11
C TRP A 124 6.60 -23.34 -6.61
N LEU A 125 7.40 -24.33 -6.20
CA LEU A 125 7.59 -24.65 -4.77
C LEU A 125 8.29 -23.50 -4.03
N GLY A 126 9.33 -22.92 -4.63
CA GLY A 126 9.99 -21.74 -4.06
C GLY A 126 9.07 -20.54 -3.90
N LEU A 127 8.25 -20.27 -4.92
CA LEU A 127 7.24 -19.22 -4.86
C LEU A 127 6.20 -19.50 -3.76
N HIS A 128 5.70 -20.73 -3.67
CA HIS A 128 4.75 -21.14 -2.63
C HIS A 128 5.31 -20.90 -1.23
N ASN A 129 6.55 -21.32 -0.99
CA ASN A 129 7.22 -21.14 0.30
C ASN A 129 7.40 -19.65 0.63
N SER A 130 7.82 -18.83 -0.34
CA SER A 130 7.97 -17.39 -0.15
C SER A 130 6.64 -16.70 0.18
N LEU A 131 5.53 -17.09 -0.46
CA LEU A 131 4.20 -16.55 -0.17
C LEU A 131 3.71 -16.97 1.22
N ASN A 132 3.95 -18.22 1.62
CA ASN A 132 3.59 -18.69 2.95
C ASN A 132 4.40 -17.99 4.04
N GLU A 133 5.70 -17.80 3.85
CA GLU A 133 6.55 -17.06 4.78
C GLU A 133 6.03 -15.63 4.96
N ASP A 134 5.74 -14.94 3.86
CA ASP A 134 5.16 -13.59 3.91
C ASP A 134 3.83 -13.56 4.65
N TRP A 135 2.94 -14.52 4.39
CA TRP A 135 1.66 -14.65 5.07
C TRP A 135 1.83 -14.80 6.59
N GLN A 136 2.71 -15.68 7.05
CA GLN A 136 2.99 -15.88 8.48
C GLN A 136 3.55 -14.61 9.14
N ASN A 137 4.21 -13.76 8.36
CA ASN A 137 4.86 -12.57 8.86
C ASN A 137 3.96 -11.31 8.90
N ILE A 138 2.82 -11.30 8.18
CA ILE A 138 1.91 -10.14 8.12
C ILE A 138 1.58 -9.55 9.50
N PRO A 139 1.19 -10.34 10.52
CA PRO A 139 0.70 -9.77 11.78
C PRO A 139 1.72 -8.89 12.50
N HIS A 140 2.98 -9.35 12.58
CA HIS A 140 4.02 -8.67 13.35
C HIS A 140 4.81 -7.66 12.52
N ARG A 141 4.86 -7.79 11.19
CA ARG A 141 5.58 -6.84 10.32
C ARG A 141 4.75 -5.64 9.90
N ASN A 142 3.43 -5.82 9.79
CA ASN A 142 2.57 -4.78 9.25
C ASN A 142 1.39 -4.46 10.18
N LEU A 143 0.52 -5.44 10.49
CA LEU A 143 -0.80 -5.16 11.08
C LEU A 143 -0.72 -4.37 12.40
N ALA A 144 0.15 -4.77 13.32
CA ALA A 144 0.24 -4.13 14.63
C ALA A 144 0.76 -2.68 14.56
N ARG A 145 1.74 -2.39 13.68
CA ARG A 145 2.21 -1.01 13.45
C ARG A 145 1.12 -0.18 12.80
N ASP A 146 0.52 -0.73 11.74
CA ASP A 146 -0.42 -0.03 10.88
C ASP A 146 -1.72 0.32 11.63
N ASP A 147 -2.20 -0.58 12.49
CA ASP A 147 -3.35 -0.33 13.36
C ASP A 147 -3.10 0.85 14.33
N ARG A 148 -1.94 0.87 14.99
CA ARG A 148 -1.60 1.92 15.97
C ARG A 148 -1.43 3.29 15.34
N VAL A 149 -0.78 3.36 14.18
CA VAL A 149 -0.60 4.65 13.49
C VAL A 149 -1.91 5.21 12.95
N VAL A 150 -2.83 4.35 12.49
CA VAL A 150 -4.15 4.77 11.99
C VAL A 150 -5.08 5.15 13.14
N SER A 151 -5.07 4.35 14.23
CA SER A 151 -5.91 4.57 15.41
C SER A 151 -5.57 5.85 16.16
N ASP A 152 -4.33 6.34 16.07
CA ASP A 152 -3.89 7.62 16.67
C ASP A 152 -4.69 8.83 16.16
N HIS A 153 -5.22 8.74 14.94
CA HIS A 153 -6.12 9.75 14.36
C HIS A 153 -7.61 9.46 14.61
N GLY A 154 -7.94 8.50 15.49
CA GLY A 154 -9.31 8.11 15.78
C GLY A 154 -10.02 7.50 14.57
N ARG A 155 -9.29 6.73 13.76
CA ARG A 155 -9.82 6.00 12.60
C ARG A 155 -9.58 4.50 12.77
N GLN A 156 -10.54 3.69 12.33
CA GLN A 156 -10.45 2.24 12.31
C GLN A 156 -9.85 1.79 10.97
N LEU A 157 -8.74 1.05 11.05
CA LEU A 157 -8.16 0.39 9.89
C LEU A 157 -9.00 -0.83 9.49
N ARG A 158 -9.28 -0.99 8.20
CA ARG A 158 -9.85 -2.23 7.65
C ARG A 158 -9.09 -2.67 6.41
N THR A 159 -8.86 -3.97 6.32
CA THR A 159 -8.03 -4.61 5.29
C THR A 159 -8.85 -5.65 4.54
N PRO A 160 -9.62 -5.27 3.49
CA PRO A 160 -10.55 -6.19 2.83
C PRO A 160 -9.91 -7.47 2.27
N TYR A 161 -8.63 -7.43 1.90
CA TYR A 161 -7.90 -8.61 1.44
C TYR A 161 -7.62 -9.64 2.54
N LEU A 162 -7.72 -9.25 3.81
CA LEU A 162 -7.54 -10.12 4.97
C LEU A 162 -8.88 -10.60 5.56
N ASP A 163 -10.00 -10.35 4.87
CA ASP A 163 -11.27 -10.99 5.19
C ASP A 163 -11.10 -12.52 5.15
N GLU A 164 -11.66 -13.21 6.15
CA GLU A 164 -11.46 -14.65 6.34
C GLU A 164 -11.89 -15.46 5.10
N ASN A 165 -12.99 -15.09 4.45
CA ASN A 165 -13.48 -15.79 3.26
C ASN A 165 -12.57 -15.54 2.05
N VAL A 166 -12.05 -14.31 1.91
CA VAL A 166 -11.09 -13.97 0.83
C VAL A 166 -9.80 -14.74 1.04
N VAL A 167 -9.30 -14.80 2.28
CA VAL A 167 -8.08 -15.52 2.64
C VAL A 167 -8.26 -17.02 2.39
N GLU A 168 -9.34 -17.61 2.89
CA GLU A 168 -9.63 -19.03 2.72
C GLU A 168 -9.67 -19.39 1.23
N TYR A 169 -10.43 -18.64 0.43
CA TYR A 169 -10.51 -18.85 -1.01
C TYR A 169 -9.12 -18.77 -1.67
N VAL A 170 -8.40 -17.66 -1.48
CA VAL A 170 -7.14 -17.42 -2.19
C VAL A 170 -6.01 -18.36 -1.74
N ARG A 171 -5.99 -18.78 -0.48
CA ARG A 171 -4.97 -19.70 0.04
C ARG A 171 -5.20 -21.15 -0.41
N ASN A 172 -6.45 -21.52 -0.72
CA ASN A 172 -6.77 -22.82 -1.31
C ASN A 172 -6.44 -22.90 -2.82
N LEU A 173 -6.17 -21.77 -3.49
CA LEU A 173 -5.68 -21.75 -4.86
C LEU A 173 -4.19 -22.11 -4.94
N ASN A 174 -3.83 -22.84 -5.99
CA ASN A 174 -2.44 -23.03 -6.36
C ASN A 174 -1.80 -21.70 -6.78
N CYS A 175 -0.46 -21.61 -6.67
CA CYS A 175 0.23 -20.35 -6.97
C CYS A 175 -0.04 -19.86 -8.40
N TRP A 176 -0.06 -20.77 -9.38
CA TRP A 176 -0.27 -20.44 -10.80
C TRP A 176 -1.68 -19.92 -11.12
N GLU A 177 -2.66 -20.15 -10.25
CA GLU A 177 -4.04 -19.64 -10.43
C GLU A 177 -4.15 -18.17 -10.01
N LYS A 178 -3.29 -17.72 -9.10
CA LYS A 178 -3.34 -16.37 -8.52
C LYS A 178 -2.22 -15.44 -8.97
N THR A 179 -1.07 -15.99 -9.37
CA THR A 179 0.11 -15.20 -9.71
C THR A 179 1.07 -15.92 -10.66
N TYR A 180 1.68 -15.18 -11.57
CA TYR A 180 2.75 -15.67 -12.43
C TYR A 180 3.85 -14.60 -12.60
N PRO A 181 4.62 -14.29 -11.54
CA PRO A 181 5.63 -13.23 -11.57
C PRO A 181 6.91 -13.68 -12.31
N SER A 182 6.78 -14.14 -13.55
CA SER A 182 7.86 -14.72 -14.36
C SER A 182 8.70 -13.65 -15.06
N ASP A 183 10.00 -13.93 -15.26
CA ASP A 183 10.90 -13.12 -16.08
C ASP A 183 10.52 -13.14 -17.57
N LYS A 184 9.69 -14.11 -17.99
CA LYS A 184 9.12 -14.17 -19.33
C LYS A 184 8.07 -13.07 -19.59
N LEU A 185 7.57 -12.41 -18.54
CA LEU A 185 6.57 -11.36 -18.62
C LEU A 185 7.12 -10.02 -18.14
N PRO A 186 6.68 -8.89 -18.76
CA PRO A 186 6.97 -7.57 -18.24
C PRO A 186 6.51 -7.41 -16.78
N ALA A 187 7.20 -6.56 -16.02
CA ALA A 187 6.74 -6.17 -14.69
C ALA A 187 5.38 -5.47 -14.78
N GLY A 188 4.45 -5.80 -13.87
CA GLY A 188 3.08 -5.26 -13.87
C GLY A 188 2.07 -6.10 -14.65
N VAL A 189 2.48 -7.26 -15.17
CA VAL A 189 1.58 -8.17 -15.91
C VAL A 189 1.29 -9.41 -15.09
N GLY A 190 2.31 -10.24 -14.85
CA GLY A 190 2.12 -11.56 -14.24
C GLY A 190 2.01 -11.54 -12.71
N ASP A 191 2.56 -10.54 -12.03
CA ASP A 191 2.35 -10.36 -10.59
C ASP A 191 0.87 -10.03 -10.32
N LYS A 192 0.25 -10.73 -9.37
CA LYS A 192 -1.16 -10.53 -8.99
C LYS A 192 -2.14 -10.71 -10.16
N ILE A 193 -1.84 -11.61 -11.09
CA ILE A 193 -2.61 -11.76 -12.34
C ILE A 193 -4.10 -11.99 -12.10
N LEU A 194 -4.49 -12.76 -11.08
CA LEU A 194 -5.91 -12.98 -10.75
C LEU A 194 -6.61 -11.69 -10.32
N LEU A 195 -5.95 -10.88 -9.48
CA LEU A 195 -6.48 -9.59 -9.05
C LEU A 195 -6.56 -8.59 -10.21
N ARG A 196 -5.55 -8.60 -11.10
CA ARG A 196 -5.55 -7.77 -12.31
C ARG A 196 -6.66 -8.17 -13.27
N ALA A 197 -6.87 -9.47 -13.48
CA ALA A 197 -7.95 -9.98 -14.31
C ALA A 197 -9.33 -9.62 -13.75
N LEU A 198 -9.53 -9.73 -12.43
CA LEU A 198 -10.77 -9.30 -11.77
C LEU A 198 -11.00 -7.79 -11.93
N ALA A 199 -9.99 -6.96 -11.66
CA ALA A 199 -10.10 -5.52 -11.86
C ALA A 199 -10.40 -5.15 -13.32
N TYR A 200 -9.79 -5.86 -14.28
CA TYR A 200 -10.06 -5.70 -15.71
C TYR A 200 -11.50 -6.05 -16.06
N TYR A 201 -12.00 -7.16 -15.52
CA TYR A 201 -13.40 -7.58 -15.66
C TYR A 201 -14.37 -6.54 -15.09
N LEU A 202 -14.03 -5.95 -13.95
CA LEU A 202 -14.82 -4.88 -13.30
C LEU A 202 -14.75 -3.53 -14.03
N GLY A 203 -13.92 -3.40 -15.07
CA GLY A 203 -13.83 -2.23 -15.94
C GLY A 203 -12.63 -1.32 -15.68
N LEU A 204 -11.77 -1.63 -14.71
CA LEU A 204 -10.49 -0.94 -14.53
C LEU A 204 -9.51 -1.44 -15.60
N ARG A 205 -9.14 -0.60 -16.55
CA ARG A 205 -8.22 -0.93 -17.64
C ARG A 205 -6.82 -0.41 -17.32
N GLY A 206 -6.69 0.88 -17.05
CA GLY A 206 -5.41 1.55 -16.81
C GLY A 206 -4.69 0.96 -15.60
N SER A 207 -5.36 0.95 -14.44
CA SER A 207 -4.76 0.53 -13.17
C SER A 207 -4.25 -0.91 -13.19
N THR A 208 -4.83 -1.79 -14.02
CA THR A 208 -4.42 -3.21 -14.14
C THR A 208 -3.05 -3.41 -14.78
N THR A 209 -2.50 -2.38 -15.44
CA THR A 209 -1.19 -2.44 -16.09
C THR A 209 -0.07 -1.80 -15.26
N PHE A 210 -0.42 -1.13 -14.16
CA PHE A 210 0.56 -0.44 -13.34
C PHE A 210 1.53 -1.41 -12.68
N LYS A 211 2.82 -1.05 -12.75
CA LYS A 211 3.89 -1.74 -12.02
C LYS A 211 3.71 -1.47 -10.53
N LYS A 212 3.80 -2.52 -9.71
CA LYS A 212 3.81 -2.37 -8.26
C LYS A 212 4.91 -1.39 -7.84
N ARG A 213 4.53 -0.43 -7.02
CA ARG A 213 5.43 0.43 -6.26
C ARG A 213 5.07 0.31 -4.79
N ALA A 214 6.05 0.18 -3.91
CA ALA A 214 5.77 0.17 -2.49
C ALA A 214 5.53 1.60 -2.00
N LEU A 215 4.63 1.75 -1.03
CA LEU A 215 4.14 3.04 -0.53
C LEU A 215 5.29 4.00 -0.20
N GLN A 216 6.36 3.52 0.44
CA GLN A 216 7.49 4.35 0.83
C GLN A 216 8.26 4.97 -0.34
N PHE A 217 8.35 4.25 -1.47
CA PHE A 217 9.00 4.76 -2.68
C PHE A 217 8.05 5.61 -3.52
N GLY A 218 6.77 5.24 -3.50
CA GLY A 218 5.72 5.90 -4.25
C GLY A 218 5.35 7.28 -3.72
N SER A 219 5.33 7.44 -2.39
CA SER A 219 5.11 8.72 -1.70
C SER A 219 6.37 9.59 -1.57
N ARG A 220 7.55 9.04 -1.90
CA ARG A 220 8.90 9.64 -1.77
C ARG A 220 9.41 9.85 -0.34
N ILE A 221 8.86 9.18 0.67
CA ILE A 221 9.47 9.19 2.01
C ILE A 221 10.78 8.40 2.07
N ALA A 222 10.93 7.33 1.27
CA ALA A 222 12.11 6.48 1.31
C ALA A 222 13.35 7.18 0.75
N ASN A 223 14.48 7.01 1.44
CA ASN A 223 15.78 7.40 0.95
C ASN A 223 16.44 6.23 0.22
N ASN A 224 16.72 6.40 -1.08
CA ASN A 224 17.33 5.34 -1.90
C ASN A 224 18.76 4.95 -1.47
N LYS A 225 19.40 5.72 -0.59
CA LYS A 225 20.74 5.41 -0.06
C LYS A 225 20.70 4.53 1.19
N GLU A 226 19.52 4.23 1.72
CA GLU A 226 19.34 3.47 2.95
C GLU A 226 18.80 2.08 2.65
N ASN A 227 19.23 1.09 3.44
CA ASN A 227 18.63 -0.23 3.42
C ASN A 227 17.45 -0.28 4.40
N GLY A 228 16.28 -0.64 3.90
CA GLY A 228 15.05 -0.67 4.70
C GLY A 228 15.11 -1.60 5.92
N HIS A 229 16.00 -2.60 5.93
CA HIS A 229 16.14 -3.53 7.05
C HIS A 229 17.11 -3.05 8.14
N ASP A 230 17.86 -1.97 7.90
CA ASP A 230 18.73 -1.40 8.91
C ASP A 230 17.92 -0.71 10.01
N VAL A 231 18.51 -0.59 11.20
CA VAL A 231 17.93 0.16 12.32
C VAL A 231 17.81 1.63 11.92
N SER A 232 16.62 2.20 12.07
CA SER A 232 16.36 3.61 11.82
C SER A 232 16.94 4.46 12.95
N PRO A 233 17.84 5.42 12.68
CA PRO A 233 18.30 6.36 13.69
C PRO A 233 17.23 7.41 14.06
N ARG A 234 16.06 7.35 13.42
CA ARG A 234 14.97 8.33 13.54
C ARG A 234 13.82 7.84 14.41
N LEU A 235 13.82 6.56 14.79
CA LEU A 235 12.83 5.94 15.69
C LEU A 235 13.36 5.92 17.13
#